data_AF-A0A1W0WGZ3-F1
#
_entry.id   AF-A0A1W0WGZ3-F1
#
_cell.length_a   1.000
_cell.length_b   1.000
_cell.length_c   1.000
_cell.angle_alpha   90.00
_cell.angle_beta   90.00
_cell.angle_gamma   90.00
#
_symmetry.space_group_name_H-M   'P 1'
#
loop_
_entity.id
_entity.type
_entity.pdbx_description
1 polymer ?
#
loop_
_entity_poly.entity_id
_entity_poly.type
_entity_poly.pdbx_seq_one_letter_code
_entity_poly.pdbx_strand_id
1 'polypeptide(L)'
;MSIIAIAAIAAAVTAFAIIGVMAVAAIVVIAAMVAFALWTPSPSEEKKAQKPPDTDSSWSIGAIAAMTAAVAATAFIGAKVAAVATTAIIGAMTAAVAAIAFIGAMTAAVATTAITGAKVVAIAAIAIIGAMAVAAPAISAIAAMAAFVRNEMAARTRQGFNALKGVAVVAAKASVPPQQMADECIICVDIPANTAFAPCGHKTFCEPCAQQIFQEKGECPTCRGHIASVLRLYG
;
A
#
# COMPACT_ATOMS: atom_id res chain seq x y z
N MET A 1 -9.54 12.38 32.49
CA MET A 1 -10.03 11.34 33.42
C MET A 1 -9.39 10.02 33.04
N SER A 2 -8.67 9.38 33.96
CA SER A 2 -8.02 8.08 33.72
C SER A 2 -9.07 7.01 33.41
N ILE A 3 -8.74 6.01 32.57
CA ILE A 3 -9.64 4.88 32.24
C ILE A 3 -10.20 4.20 33.51
N ILE A 4 -9.36 4.11 34.55
CA ILE A 4 -9.72 3.58 35.88
C ILE A 4 -10.85 4.40 36.52
N ALA A 5 -10.84 5.72 36.38
CA ALA A 5 -11.87 6.60 36.93
C ALA A 5 -13.22 6.43 36.21
N ILE A 6 -13.19 6.21 34.89
CA ILE A 6 -14.41 5.97 34.09
C ILE A 6 -15.05 4.62 34.48
N ALA A 7 -14.24 3.57 34.63
CA ALA A 7 -14.72 2.26 35.08
C ALA A 7 -15.31 2.32 36.50
N ALA A 8 -14.69 3.06 37.42
CA ALA A 8 -15.19 3.25 38.78
C ALA A 8 -16.54 3.98 38.81
N ILE A 9 -16.71 5.03 37.99
CA ILE A 9 -17.97 5.77 37.89
C ILE A 9 -19.08 4.87 37.31
N ALA A 10 -18.77 4.10 36.25
CA ALA A 10 -19.73 3.18 35.66
C ALA A 10 -20.19 2.12 36.68
N ALA A 11 -19.25 1.51 37.42
CA ALA A 11 -19.56 0.54 38.46
C ALA A 11 -20.45 1.12 39.56
N ALA A 12 -20.19 2.35 40.00
CA ALA A 12 -20.99 3.05 41.00
C ALA A 12 -22.43 3.31 40.50
N VAL A 13 -22.60 3.75 39.24
CA VAL A 13 -23.92 3.99 38.65
C VAL A 13 -24.73 2.70 38.56
N THR A 14 -24.11 1.59 38.14
CA THR A 14 -24.78 0.28 38.13
C THR A 14 -25.16 -0.20 39.53
N ALA A 15 -24.31 0.01 40.53
CA ALA A 15 -24.61 -0.37 41.91
C ALA A 15 -25.82 0.42 42.45
N PHE A 16 -25.87 1.73 42.22
CA PHE A 16 -27.02 2.56 42.61
C PHE A 16 -28.33 2.13 41.94
N ALA A 17 -28.28 1.79 40.65
CA ALA A 17 -29.46 1.31 39.93
C ALA A 17 -29.96 -0.04 40.50
N ILE A 18 -29.05 -0.98 40.79
CA ILE A 18 -29.41 -2.28 41.37
C ILE A 18 -30.03 -2.11 42.76
N ILE A 19 -29.42 -1.28 43.62
CA ILE A 19 -29.95 -1.00 44.96
C ILE A 19 -31.35 -0.38 44.87
N GLY A 20 -31.56 0.56 43.95
CA GLY A 20 -32.88 1.16 43.72
C GLY A 20 -33.95 0.15 43.30
N VAL A 21 -33.63 -0.73 42.35
CA VAL A 21 -34.56 -1.78 41.89
C VAL A 21 -34.90 -2.77 43.01
N MET A 22 -33.90 -3.21 43.79
CA MET A 22 -34.12 -4.12 44.91
C MET A 22 -34.96 -3.47 46.02
N ALA A 23 -34.78 -2.18 46.27
CA ALA A 23 -35.59 -1.43 47.23
C ALA A 23 -37.07 -1.33 46.79
N VAL A 24 -37.32 -1.02 45.51
CA VAL A 24 -38.69 -0.96 44.97
C VAL A 24 -39.35 -2.34 45.02
N ALA A 25 -38.64 -3.40 44.65
CA ALA A 25 -39.14 -4.76 44.75
C ALA A 25 -39.51 -5.14 46.19
N ALA A 26 -38.65 -4.79 47.16
CA ALA A 26 -38.92 -5.03 48.58
C ALA A 26 -40.16 -4.27 49.06
N ILE A 27 -40.33 -3.00 48.66
CA ILE A 27 -41.51 -2.20 49.00
C ILE A 27 -42.80 -2.84 48.46
N VAL A 28 -42.79 -3.33 47.22
CA VAL A 28 -43.95 -4.00 46.62
C VAL A 28 -44.32 -5.29 47.36
N VAL A 29 -43.31 -6.11 47.73
CA VAL A 29 -43.54 -7.35 48.50
C VAL A 29 -44.10 -7.02 49.88
N ILE A 30 -43.55 -6.03 50.58
CA ILE A 30 -44.02 -5.61 51.90
C ILE A 30 -45.47 -5.10 51.79
N ALA A 31 -45.78 -4.27 50.79
CA ALA A 31 -47.15 -3.78 50.57
C ALA A 31 -48.15 -4.92 50.32
N ALA A 32 -47.76 -5.95 49.55
CA ALA A 32 -48.58 -7.13 49.32
C ALA A 32 -48.81 -7.95 50.61
N MET A 33 -47.77 -8.12 51.43
CA MET A 33 -47.90 -8.79 52.73
C MET A 33 -48.81 -8.03 53.69
N VAL A 34 -48.71 -6.70 53.74
CA VAL A 34 -49.59 -5.85 54.55
C VAL A 34 -51.03 -5.93 54.05
N ALA A 35 -51.26 -5.89 52.75
CA ALA A 35 -52.59 -6.05 52.17
C ALA A 35 -53.23 -7.40 52.54
N PHE A 36 -52.43 -8.49 52.51
CA PHE A 36 -52.88 -9.82 52.92
C PHE A 36 -53.18 -9.89 54.42
N ALA A 37 -52.32 -9.30 55.26
CA ALA A 37 -52.52 -9.27 56.71
C ALA A 37 -53.75 -8.44 57.12
N LEU A 38 -54.06 -7.36 56.39
CA LEU A 38 -55.24 -6.53 56.62
C LEU A 38 -56.53 -7.17 56.08
N TRP A 39 -56.43 -8.05 55.09
CA TRP A 39 -57.54 -8.86 54.59
C TRP A 39 -57.74 -10.12 55.44
N THR A 40 -57.95 -9.96 56.75
CA THR A 40 -58.45 -11.08 57.57
C THR A 40 -59.98 -11.07 57.50
N PRO A 41 -60.63 -12.15 57.03
CA PRO A 41 -62.08 -12.18 56.90
C PRO A 41 -62.73 -12.06 58.29
N SER A 42 -63.76 -11.22 58.39
CA SER A 42 -64.42 -10.96 59.67
C SER A 42 -65.18 -12.20 60.19
N PRO A 43 -65.22 -12.44 61.51
CA PRO A 43 -65.79 -13.66 62.11
C PRO A 43 -67.31 -13.84 61.90
N SER A 44 -68.01 -12.84 61.37
CA SER A 44 -69.43 -12.96 60.99
C SER A 44 -69.63 -13.63 59.62
N GLU A 45 -68.62 -13.63 58.74
CA GLU A 45 -68.68 -14.31 57.45
C GLU A 45 -68.40 -15.81 57.56
N GLU A 46 -67.56 -16.22 58.49
CA GLU A 46 -67.20 -17.64 58.73
C GLU A 46 -68.43 -18.47 59.13
N LYS A 47 -69.37 -17.90 59.88
CA LYS A 47 -70.63 -18.57 60.26
C LYS A 47 -71.59 -18.79 59.10
N LYS A 48 -71.49 -18.02 58.00
CA LYS A 48 -72.28 -18.26 56.77
C LYS A 48 -71.74 -19.43 55.94
N ALA A 49 -70.46 -19.78 56.11
CA ALA A 49 -69.81 -20.85 55.36
C ALA A 49 -70.11 -22.27 55.89
N GLN A 50 -70.75 -22.41 57.06
CA GLN A 50 -71.05 -23.72 57.67
C GLN A 50 -72.35 -24.38 57.15
N LYS A 51 -73.11 -23.73 56.26
CA LYS A 51 -74.33 -24.30 55.67
C LYS A 51 -73.95 -25.31 54.56
N PRO A 52 -74.54 -26.52 54.50
CA PRO A 52 -74.23 -27.48 53.45
C PRO A 52 -74.52 -26.88 52.07
N PRO A 53 -73.65 -27.11 51.07
CA PRO A 53 -73.66 -26.38 49.82
C PRO A 53 -74.90 -26.72 48.99
N ASP A 54 -75.76 -25.74 48.79
CA ASP A 54 -76.61 -25.64 47.62
C ASP A 54 -75.72 -25.42 46.38
N THR A 55 -75.93 -26.23 45.36
CA THR A 55 -75.02 -26.51 44.23
C THR A 55 -74.87 -25.38 43.20
N ASP A 56 -74.95 -24.12 43.60
CA ASP A 56 -75.01 -22.97 42.69
C ASP A 56 -74.13 -21.77 43.08
N SER A 57 -73.29 -21.86 44.13
CA SER A 57 -72.34 -20.78 44.48
C SER A 57 -70.90 -21.26 44.72
N SER A 58 -70.32 -21.94 43.71
CA SER A 58 -68.93 -22.42 43.70
C SER A 58 -67.83 -21.32 43.57
N TRP A 59 -68.18 -20.04 43.77
CA TRP A 59 -67.29 -18.91 43.48
C TRP A 59 -66.55 -18.30 44.67
N SER A 60 -66.61 -18.85 45.87
CA SER A 60 -65.98 -18.20 47.04
C SER A 60 -64.54 -18.66 47.31
N ILE A 61 -64.18 -19.93 47.12
CA ILE A 61 -62.82 -20.42 47.43
C ILE A 61 -61.95 -20.52 46.17
N GLY A 62 -62.53 -20.98 45.07
CA GLY A 62 -61.83 -21.07 43.78
C GLY A 62 -61.46 -19.71 43.19
N ALA A 63 -62.30 -18.68 43.37
CA ALA A 63 -62.02 -17.33 42.87
C ALA A 63 -60.91 -16.64 43.66
N ILE A 64 -60.82 -16.87 44.98
CA ILE A 64 -59.75 -16.31 45.82
C ILE A 64 -58.42 -17.00 45.52
N ALA A 65 -58.42 -18.32 45.32
CA ALA A 65 -57.26 -19.07 44.84
C ALA A 65 -56.83 -18.64 43.43
N ALA A 66 -57.78 -18.37 42.53
CA ALA A 66 -57.49 -17.85 41.19
C ALA A 66 -56.93 -16.42 41.21
N MET A 67 -57.45 -15.55 42.08
CA MET A 67 -56.93 -14.19 42.25
C MET A 67 -55.53 -14.17 42.87
N THR A 68 -55.26 -15.02 43.88
CA THR A 68 -53.91 -15.16 44.44
C THR A 68 -52.92 -15.76 43.44
N ALA A 69 -53.34 -16.74 42.65
CA ALA A 69 -52.51 -17.29 41.56
C ALA A 69 -52.24 -16.25 40.45
N ALA A 70 -53.23 -15.41 40.10
CA ALA A 70 -53.06 -14.33 39.12
C ALA A 70 -52.12 -13.21 39.61
N VAL A 71 -52.18 -12.86 40.90
CA VAL A 71 -51.25 -11.90 41.52
C VAL A 71 -49.82 -12.47 41.58
N ALA A 72 -49.67 -13.76 41.90
CA ALA A 72 -48.37 -14.42 41.86
C ALA A 72 -47.80 -14.52 40.43
N ALA A 73 -48.65 -14.77 39.43
CA ALA A 73 -48.24 -14.83 38.03
C ALA A 73 -47.82 -13.45 37.48
N THR A 74 -48.54 -12.37 37.82
CA THR A 74 -48.18 -11.01 37.42
C THR A 74 -46.88 -10.53 38.08
N ALA A 75 -46.61 -10.93 39.33
CA ALA A 75 -45.33 -10.70 40.00
C ALA A 75 -44.16 -11.44 39.31
N PHE A 76 -44.38 -12.70 38.88
CA PHE A 76 -43.35 -13.49 38.18
C PHE A 76 -43.03 -12.94 36.77
N ILE A 77 -44.05 -12.46 36.06
CA ILE A 77 -43.88 -11.82 34.74
C ILE A 77 -43.15 -10.48 34.90
N GLY A 78 -43.51 -9.65 35.90
CA GLY A 78 -42.82 -8.41 36.20
C GLY A 78 -41.33 -8.60 36.54
N ALA A 79 -41.00 -9.62 37.32
CA ALA A 79 -39.61 -9.98 37.64
C ALA A 79 -38.81 -10.41 36.40
N LYS A 80 -39.41 -11.17 35.48
CA LYS A 80 -38.76 -11.55 34.22
C LYS A 80 -38.58 -10.38 33.26
N VAL A 81 -39.56 -9.48 33.16
CA VAL A 81 -39.45 -8.26 32.32
C VAL A 81 -38.36 -7.33 32.87
N ALA A 82 -38.23 -7.18 34.19
CA ALA A 82 -37.15 -6.43 34.81
C ALA A 82 -35.76 -7.07 34.56
N ALA A 83 -35.66 -8.40 34.63
CA ALA A 83 -34.43 -9.13 34.32
C ALA A 83 -34.02 -9.02 32.83
N VAL A 84 -34.99 -9.04 31.90
CA VAL A 84 -34.74 -8.86 30.46
C VAL A 84 -34.35 -7.42 30.14
N ALA A 85 -35.00 -6.42 30.76
CA ALA A 85 -34.65 -5.01 30.58
C ALA A 85 -33.25 -4.69 31.12
N THR A 86 -32.90 -5.23 32.29
CA THR A 86 -31.56 -5.03 32.89
C THR A 86 -30.45 -5.71 32.08
N THR A 87 -30.67 -6.92 31.58
CA THR A 87 -29.69 -7.60 30.72
C THR A 87 -29.51 -6.90 29.36
N ALA A 88 -30.58 -6.33 28.78
CA ALA A 88 -30.47 -5.53 27.56
C ALA A 88 -29.67 -4.23 27.77
N ILE A 89 -29.90 -3.52 28.89
CA ILE A 89 -29.17 -2.29 29.22
C ILE A 89 -27.69 -2.58 29.51
N ILE A 90 -27.38 -3.67 30.23
CA ILE A 90 -26.00 -4.12 30.49
C ILE A 90 -25.32 -4.53 29.16
N GLY A 91 -26.03 -5.20 28.26
CA GLY A 91 -25.54 -5.53 26.92
C GLY A 91 -25.18 -4.30 26.09
N ALA A 92 -26.04 -3.27 26.11
CA ALA A 92 -25.77 -2.00 25.42
C ALA A 92 -24.57 -1.24 26.02
N MET A 93 -24.46 -1.21 27.36
CA MET A 93 -23.36 -0.56 28.08
C MET A 93 -22.02 -1.27 27.82
N THR A 94 -22.00 -2.60 27.84
CA THR A 94 -20.79 -3.38 27.55
C THR A 94 -20.33 -3.23 26.10
N ALA A 95 -21.26 -3.16 25.15
CA ALA A 95 -20.93 -2.85 23.75
C ALA A 95 -20.35 -1.45 23.58
N ALA A 96 -20.90 -0.44 24.27
CA ALA A 96 -20.37 0.92 24.24
C ALA A 96 -18.97 1.02 24.86
N VAL A 97 -18.71 0.34 25.98
CA VAL A 97 -17.38 0.31 26.62
C VAL A 97 -16.36 -0.41 25.72
N ALA A 98 -16.75 -1.51 25.08
CA ALA A 98 -15.90 -2.21 24.11
C ALA A 98 -15.57 -1.32 22.89
N ALA A 99 -16.54 -0.58 22.37
CA ALA A 99 -16.32 0.36 21.27
C ALA A 99 -15.36 1.50 21.65
N ILE A 100 -15.52 2.09 22.83
CA ILE A 100 -14.62 3.14 23.33
C ILE A 100 -13.20 2.60 23.54
N ALA A 101 -13.06 1.38 24.08
CA ALA A 101 -11.76 0.72 24.23
C ALA A 101 -11.08 0.44 22.87
N PHE A 102 -11.85 0.01 21.86
CA PHE A 102 -11.36 -0.22 20.51
C PHE A 102 -10.88 1.08 19.83
N ILE A 103 -11.63 2.18 19.98
CA ILE A 103 -11.23 3.50 19.47
C ILE A 103 -9.94 3.99 20.17
N GLY A 104 -9.83 3.77 21.49
CA GLY A 104 -8.60 4.08 22.24
C GLY A 104 -7.38 3.27 21.75
N ALA A 105 -7.56 1.97 21.49
CA ALA A 105 -6.50 1.14 20.94
C ALA A 105 -6.08 1.56 19.52
N MET A 106 -7.04 1.92 18.66
CA MET A 106 -6.76 2.40 17.30
C MET A 106 -6.02 3.73 17.28
N THR A 107 -6.40 4.68 18.15
CA THR A 107 -5.68 5.96 18.26
C THR A 107 -4.25 5.80 18.79
N ALA A 108 -4.01 4.87 19.73
CA ALA A 108 -2.67 4.52 20.17
C ALA A 108 -1.84 3.85 19.05
N ALA A 109 -2.44 2.95 18.28
CA ALA A 109 -1.79 2.31 17.14
C ALA A 109 -1.36 3.34 16.08
N VAL A 110 -2.27 4.25 15.69
CA VAL A 110 -1.96 5.33 14.73
C VAL A 110 -0.83 6.23 15.25
N ALA A 111 -0.84 6.60 16.53
CA ALA A 111 0.24 7.38 17.15
C ALA A 111 1.60 6.67 17.08
N THR A 112 1.64 5.35 17.33
CA THR A 112 2.89 4.58 17.22
C THR A 112 3.40 4.51 15.78
N THR A 113 2.52 4.34 14.79
CA THR A 113 2.91 4.30 13.37
C THR A 113 3.50 5.64 12.89
N ALA A 114 2.95 6.77 13.37
CA ALA A 114 3.47 8.10 13.08
C ALA A 114 4.88 8.33 13.66
N ILE A 115 5.15 7.83 14.88
CA ILE A 115 6.46 7.96 15.53
C ILE A 115 7.52 7.08 14.85
N THR A 116 7.16 5.86 14.41
CA THR A 116 8.08 5.02 13.62
C THR A 116 8.37 5.60 12.24
N GLY A 117 7.38 6.22 11.58
CA GLY A 117 7.60 6.90 10.29
C GLY A 117 8.64 8.02 10.40
N ALA A 118 8.54 8.87 11.43
CA ALA A 118 9.49 9.96 11.67
C ALA A 118 10.92 9.44 11.94
N LYS A 119 11.06 8.35 12.70
CA LYS A 119 12.37 7.73 12.97
C LYS A 119 12.98 7.07 11.73
N VAL A 120 12.16 6.42 10.91
CA VAL A 120 12.62 5.80 9.64
C VAL A 120 13.11 6.86 8.66
N VAL A 121 12.44 8.00 8.56
CA VAL A 121 12.88 9.13 7.72
C VAL A 121 14.21 9.71 8.23
N ALA A 122 14.38 9.86 9.56
CA ALA A 122 15.63 10.35 10.14
C ALA A 122 16.82 9.40 9.89
N ILE A 123 16.61 8.07 10.05
CA ILE A 123 17.65 7.07 9.80
C ILE A 123 18.01 7.02 8.31
N ALA A 124 17.01 7.08 7.41
CA ALA A 124 17.23 7.13 5.97
C ALA A 124 18.02 8.40 5.56
N ALA A 125 17.71 9.56 6.14
CA ALA A 125 18.43 10.80 5.87
C ALA A 125 19.90 10.72 6.32
N ILE A 126 20.17 10.18 7.50
CA ILE A 126 21.55 9.99 8.01
C ILE A 126 22.33 9.02 7.11
N ALA A 127 21.70 7.92 6.67
CA ALA A 127 22.33 6.96 5.75
C ALA A 127 22.66 7.59 4.38
N ILE A 128 21.76 8.42 3.83
CA ILE A 128 21.98 9.13 2.56
C ILE A 128 23.12 10.15 2.70
N ILE A 129 23.16 10.93 3.79
CA ILE A 129 24.23 11.90 4.05
C ILE A 129 25.58 11.19 4.22
N GLY A 130 25.60 10.07 4.93
CA GLY A 130 26.80 9.23 5.07
C GLY A 130 27.31 8.69 3.73
N ALA A 131 26.41 8.21 2.86
CA ALA A 131 26.78 7.71 1.54
C ALA A 131 27.39 8.79 0.64
N MET A 132 26.86 10.02 0.68
CA MET A 132 27.39 11.16 -0.10
C MET A 132 28.79 11.58 0.38
N ALA A 133 29.08 11.49 1.69
CA ALA A 133 30.38 11.84 2.24
C ALA A 133 31.51 10.89 1.78
N VAL A 134 31.20 9.63 1.49
CA VAL A 134 32.18 8.63 1.02
C VAL A 134 32.43 8.73 -0.50
N ALA A 135 31.50 9.31 -1.26
CA ALA A 135 31.62 9.48 -2.71
C ALA A 135 32.45 10.72 -3.13
N ALA A 136 32.58 11.73 -2.26
CA ALA A 136 33.34 12.95 -2.54
C ALA A 136 34.82 12.74 -2.94
N PRO A 137 35.63 11.87 -2.27
CA PRO A 137 37.03 11.65 -2.67
C PRO A 137 37.19 10.90 -3.99
N ALA A 138 36.19 10.14 -4.44
CA ALA A 138 36.24 9.46 -5.73
C ALA A 138 36.05 10.44 -6.90
N ILE A 139 35.20 11.45 -6.74
CA ILE A 139 34.95 12.48 -7.76
C ILE A 139 36.18 13.37 -7.95
N SER A 140 36.86 13.75 -6.86
CA SER A 140 38.09 14.55 -6.95
C SER A 140 39.26 13.77 -7.57
N ALA A 141 39.37 12.47 -7.31
CA ALA A 141 40.39 11.60 -7.92
C ALA A 141 40.21 11.47 -9.45
N ILE A 142 38.98 11.31 -9.93
CA ILE A 142 38.68 11.26 -11.37
C ILE A 142 39.01 12.60 -12.05
N ALA A 143 38.65 13.72 -11.42
CA ALA A 143 38.97 15.05 -11.93
C ALA A 143 40.49 15.31 -11.98
N ALA A 144 41.23 14.86 -10.97
CA ALA A 144 42.68 14.94 -10.93
C ALA A 144 43.34 14.09 -12.04
N MET A 145 42.84 12.88 -12.29
CA MET A 145 43.33 12.02 -13.37
C MET A 145 43.09 12.65 -14.74
N ALA A 146 41.91 13.23 -14.97
CA ALA A 146 41.62 13.95 -16.21
C ALA A 146 42.50 15.19 -16.40
N ALA A 147 42.84 15.90 -15.31
CA ALA A 147 43.78 17.03 -15.36
C ALA A 147 45.22 16.58 -15.66
N PHE A 148 45.67 15.46 -15.09
CA PHE A 148 46.97 14.87 -15.36
C PHE A 148 47.11 14.49 -16.85
N VAL A 149 46.12 13.80 -17.42
CA VAL A 149 46.14 13.41 -18.85
C VAL A 149 46.14 14.64 -19.77
N ARG A 150 45.37 15.68 -19.45
CA ARG A 150 45.39 16.94 -20.22
C ARG A 150 46.75 17.63 -20.15
N ASN A 151 47.39 17.66 -18.99
CA ASN A 151 48.72 18.25 -18.84
C ASN A 151 49.79 17.47 -19.60
N GLU A 152 49.72 16.14 -19.60
CA GLU A 152 50.63 15.26 -20.34
C GLU A 152 50.45 15.42 -21.85
N MET A 153 49.21 15.48 -22.34
CA MET A 153 48.93 15.77 -23.75
C MET A 153 49.44 17.17 -24.16
N ALA A 154 49.24 18.18 -23.31
CA ALA A 154 49.75 19.53 -23.56
C ALA A 154 51.29 19.58 -23.56
N ALA A 155 51.95 18.81 -22.69
CA ALA A 155 53.41 18.71 -22.64
C ALA A 155 53.98 18.03 -23.89
N ARG A 156 53.36 16.94 -24.36
CA ARG A 156 53.76 16.25 -25.60
C ARG A 156 53.59 17.12 -26.84
N THR A 157 52.50 17.89 -26.92
CA THR A 157 52.31 18.87 -28.00
C THR A 157 53.40 19.94 -28.01
N ARG A 158 53.85 20.41 -26.83
CA ARG A 158 54.99 21.35 -26.74
C ARG A 158 56.31 20.71 -27.16
N GLN A 159 56.57 19.46 -26.77
CA GLN A 159 57.77 18.74 -27.21
C GLN A 159 57.76 18.50 -28.73
N GLY A 160 56.62 18.14 -29.32
CA GLY A 160 56.48 18.02 -30.77
C GLY A 160 56.72 19.35 -31.50
N PHE A 161 56.20 20.46 -30.97
CA PHE A 161 56.42 21.79 -31.54
C PHE A 161 57.88 22.26 -31.42
N ASN A 162 58.56 21.95 -30.31
CA ASN A 162 59.97 22.25 -30.14
C ASN A 162 60.89 21.34 -30.97
N ALA A 163 60.49 20.09 -31.23
CA ALA A 163 61.20 19.18 -32.14
C ALA A 163 61.08 19.64 -33.60
N LEU A 164 59.91 20.13 -34.03
CA LEU A 164 59.71 20.69 -35.37
C LEU A 164 60.45 22.01 -35.59
N LYS A 165 60.69 22.80 -34.54
CA LYS A 165 61.52 24.01 -34.62
C LYS A 165 62.99 23.73 -34.96
N GLY A 166 63.46 22.49 -34.83
CA GLY A 166 64.81 22.07 -35.24
C GLY A 166 64.90 21.49 -36.65
N VAL A 167 63.77 21.20 -37.30
CA VAL A 167 63.71 20.68 -38.67
C VAL A 167 63.29 21.83 -39.58
N ALA A 168 64.26 22.42 -40.28
CA ALA A 168 63.99 23.39 -41.34
C ALA A 168 63.28 22.68 -42.50
N VAL A 169 61.95 22.71 -42.51
CA VAL A 169 61.16 22.25 -43.65
C VAL A 169 61.23 23.33 -44.72
N VAL A 170 61.90 23.05 -45.82
CA VAL A 170 61.85 23.88 -47.03
C VAL A 170 60.39 23.92 -47.48
N ALA A 171 59.79 25.11 -47.53
CA ALA A 171 58.39 25.29 -47.86
C ALA A 171 58.09 24.81 -49.29
N ALA A 172 57.60 23.57 -49.41
CA ALA A 172 57.03 23.07 -50.65
C ALA A 172 55.59 23.58 -50.76
N LYS A 173 55.39 24.53 -51.67
CA LYS A 173 54.07 24.96 -52.14
C LYS A 173 53.39 23.77 -52.84
N ALA A 174 52.36 23.20 -52.24
CA ALA A 174 51.58 22.12 -52.83
C ALA A 174 50.08 22.44 -52.78
N SER A 175 49.62 23.14 -53.81
CA SER A 175 48.27 23.04 -54.32
C SER A 175 48.11 21.69 -55.00
N VAL A 176 47.34 20.76 -54.42
CA VAL A 176 46.91 19.52 -55.08
C VAL A 176 45.37 19.56 -55.17
N PRO A 177 44.77 19.41 -56.38
CA PRO A 177 43.32 19.37 -56.54
C PRO A 177 42.75 17.98 -56.14
N PRO A 178 41.49 17.89 -55.68
CA PRO A 178 40.90 16.65 -55.19
C PRO A 178 40.33 15.83 -56.35
N GLN A 179 41.17 15.10 -57.06
CA GLN A 179 40.75 14.11 -58.06
C GLN A 179 41.79 12.99 -58.06
N GLN A 180 41.38 11.72 -58.14
CA GLN A 180 42.20 10.48 -58.21
C GLN A 180 42.24 9.54 -56.98
N MET A 181 41.16 9.47 -56.18
CA MET A 181 40.88 8.28 -55.35
C MET A 181 39.53 7.61 -55.69
N ALA A 182 38.81 8.10 -56.70
CA ALA A 182 37.45 7.67 -57.00
C ALA A 182 37.34 6.47 -57.96
N ASP A 183 38.46 5.98 -58.48
CA ASP A 183 38.48 4.99 -59.58
C ASP A 183 39.00 3.61 -59.17
N GLU A 184 39.21 3.33 -57.87
CA GLU A 184 39.67 2.02 -57.38
C GLU A 184 38.49 1.16 -56.90
N CYS A 185 38.62 -0.17 -57.01
CA CYS A 185 37.60 -1.08 -56.51
C CYS A 185 37.51 -0.99 -54.98
N ILE A 186 36.29 -0.74 -54.45
CA ILE A 186 36.08 -0.62 -52.99
C ILE A 186 36.34 -1.92 -52.20
N ILE A 187 36.44 -3.07 -52.87
CA ILE A 187 36.61 -4.38 -52.23
C ILE A 187 38.08 -4.75 -52.11
N CYS A 188 38.82 -4.76 -53.23
CA CYS A 188 40.23 -5.10 -53.19
C CYS A 188 41.14 -3.87 -53.02
N VAL A 189 40.72 -2.69 -53.48
CA VAL A 189 41.54 -1.46 -53.53
C VAL A 189 42.84 -1.65 -54.33
N ASP A 190 42.94 -2.72 -55.11
CA ASP A 190 44.14 -3.07 -55.88
C ASP A 190 44.00 -2.75 -57.38
N ILE A 191 42.77 -2.80 -57.89
CA ILE A 191 42.44 -2.74 -59.32
C ILE A 191 41.41 -1.63 -59.52
N PRO A 192 41.49 -0.85 -60.63
CA PRO A 192 40.48 0.16 -60.92
C PRO A 192 39.07 -0.43 -61.04
N ALA A 193 38.09 0.31 -60.54
CA ALA A 193 36.68 0.02 -60.67
C ALA A 193 36.25 0.18 -62.13
N ASN A 194 36.29 -0.91 -62.89
CA ASN A 194 36.01 -0.93 -64.33
C ASN A 194 34.72 -1.68 -64.69
N THR A 195 33.93 -2.09 -63.69
CA THR A 195 32.76 -2.95 -63.90
C THR A 195 31.52 -2.37 -63.26
N ALA A 196 30.39 -2.43 -63.96
CA ALA A 196 29.08 -1.97 -63.51
C ALA A 196 28.05 -3.11 -63.53
N PHE A 197 27.09 -3.05 -62.60
CA PHE A 197 25.98 -4.01 -62.55
C PHE A 197 24.75 -3.47 -63.30
N ALA A 198 24.09 -4.30 -64.11
CA ALA A 198 22.79 -3.95 -64.70
C ALA A 198 21.63 -4.54 -63.86
N PRO A 199 20.50 -3.81 -63.70
CA PRO A 199 20.18 -2.51 -64.29
C PRO A 199 20.65 -1.28 -63.48
N CYS A 200 21.29 -1.45 -62.31
CA CYS A 200 21.50 -0.35 -61.38
C CYS A 200 22.66 0.62 -61.72
N GLY A 201 23.60 0.23 -62.58
CA GLY A 201 24.67 1.07 -63.11
C GLY A 201 25.84 1.39 -62.16
N HIS A 202 25.87 0.85 -60.94
CA HIS A 202 26.94 1.19 -59.97
C HIS A 202 28.30 0.64 -60.40
N LYS A 203 29.25 1.54 -60.69
CA LYS A 203 30.62 1.28 -61.15
C LYS A 203 31.65 1.52 -60.02
N THR A 204 31.61 0.70 -58.98
CA THR A 204 32.55 0.81 -57.83
C THR A 204 33.40 -0.45 -57.64
N PHE A 205 33.34 -1.37 -58.60
CA PHE A 205 33.95 -2.71 -58.49
C PHE A 205 34.82 -3.03 -59.70
N CYS A 206 35.90 -3.79 -59.47
CA CYS A 206 36.66 -4.42 -60.54
C CYS A 206 35.96 -5.72 -60.99
N GLU A 207 36.31 -6.19 -62.18
CA GLU A 207 35.74 -7.41 -62.77
C GLU A 207 35.76 -8.65 -61.85
N PRO A 208 36.89 -9.05 -61.21
CA PRO A 208 36.90 -10.27 -60.40
C PRO A 208 36.00 -10.17 -59.17
N CYS A 209 36.01 -9.03 -58.47
CA CYS A 209 35.13 -8.82 -57.33
C CYS A 209 33.65 -8.76 -57.75
N ALA A 210 33.35 -8.16 -58.89
CA ALA A 210 31.99 -8.09 -59.42
C ALA A 210 31.44 -9.48 -59.80
N GLN A 211 32.26 -10.33 -60.42
CA GLN A 211 31.89 -11.71 -60.76
C GLN A 211 31.62 -12.56 -59.51
N GLN A 212 32.45 -12.42 -58.47
CA GLN A 212 32.25 -13.13 -57.21
C GLN A 212 30.90 -12.74 -56.57
N ILE A 213 30.58 -11.44 -56.51
CA ILE A 213 29.30 -10.96 -55.98
C ILE A 213 28.11 -11.52 -56.77
N PHE A 214 28.23 -11.54 -58.10
CA PHE A 214 27.18 -12.07 -58.97
C PHE A 214 26.92 -13.56 -58.73
N GLN A 215 27.97 -14.34 -58.49
CA GLN A 215 27.87 -15.78 -58.20
C GLN A 215 27.37 -16.08 -56.78
N GLU A 216 27.77 -15.29 -55.79
CA GLU A 216 27.44 -15.56 -54.38
C GLU A 216 26.04 -15.06 -54.01
N LYS A 217 25.75 -13.78 -54.26
CA LYS A 217 24.53 -13.12 -53.77
C LYS A 217 23.62 -12.61 -54.88
N GLY A 218 24.17 -12.28 -56.05
CA GLY A 218 23.39 -11.71 -57.15
C GLY A 218 22.79 -10.33 -56.84
N GLU A 219 23.25 -9.65 -55.79
CA GLU A 219 22.76 -8.33 -55.37
C GLU A 219 23.88 -7.30 -55.36
N CYS A 220 23.59 -6.10 -55.85
CA CYS A 220 24.55 -5.00 -55.87
C CYS A 220 24.84 -4.51 -54.43
N PRO A 221 26.10 -4.47 -53.95
CA PRO A 221 26.40 -4.03 -52.59
C PRO A 221 26.06 -2.56 -52.32
N THR A 222 26.02 -1.74 -53.37
CA THR A 222 25.78 -0.29 -53.27
C THR A 222 24.29 0.04 -53.12
N CYS A 223 23.43 -0.56 -53.95
CA CYS A 223 21.99 -0.26 -53.95
C CYS A 223 21.09 -1.42 -53.52
N ARG A 224 21.66 -2.60 -53.27
CA ARG A 224 20.94 -3.85 -52.93
C ARG A 224 19.94 -4.32 -53.99
N GLY A 225 20.04 -3.78 -55.22
CA GLY A 225 19.23 -4.23 -56.35
C GLY A 225 19.76 -5.54 -56.92
N HIS A 226 18.84 -6.36 -57.44
CA HIS A 226 19.18 -7.61 -58.14
C HIS A 226 20.01 -7.33 -59.39
N ILE A 227 21.11 -8.06 -59.55
CA ILE A 227 22.04 -7.97 -60.67
C ILE A 227 21.54 -8.92 -61.77
N ALA A 228 21.16 -8.37 -62.93
CA ALA A 228 20.79 -9.18 -64.10
C ALA A 228 22.02 -9.59 -64.92
N SER A 229 23.02 -8.70 -65.01
CA SER A 229 24.28 -8.97 -65.72
C SER A 229 25.40 -8.07 -65.22
N VAL A 230 26.64 -8.54 -65.39
CA VAL A 230 27.87 -7.81 -65.07
C VAL A 230 28.45 -7.25 -66.37
N LEU A 231 28.65 -5.93 -66.45
CA LEU A 231 29.17 -5.26 -67.63
C LEU A 231 30.53 -4.64 -67.34
N ARG A 232 31.54 -5.07 -68.10
CA ARG A 232 32.87 -4.44 -68.09
C ARG A 232 32.85 -3.19 -68.96
N LEU A 233 33.21 -2.06 -68.38
CA LEU A 233 33.31 -0.78 -69.05
C LEU A 233 34.76 -0.57 -69.50
N TYR A 234 34.94 -0.38 -70.80
CA TYR A 234 36.21 0.05 -71.39
C TYR A 234 36.13 1.57 -71.54
N GLY A 235 36.92 2.30 -70.76
CA GLY A 235 36.94 3.76 -70.74
C GLY A 235 38.28 4.27 -70.21
#